data_AF-A0A7C7VLT2-F1
#
_entry.id   AF-A0A7C7VLT2-F1
#
_cell.length_a   1.000
_cell.length_b   1.000
_cell.length_c   1.000
_cell.angle_alpha   90.00
_cell.angle_beta   90.00
_cell.angle_gamma   90.00
#
_symmetry.space_group_name_H-M   'P 1'
#
loop_
_entity.id
_entity.type
_entity.pdbx_description
1 polymer ?
#
loop_
_entity_poly.entity_id
_entity_poly.type
_entity_poly.pdbx_seq_one_letter_code
_entity_poly.pdbx_strand_id
1 'polypeptide(L)'
;MSLRELIITSKKPGPENTEHVINAILERTEEVKVNKIVVASTSGDTAVKLCKALEGRIKVIAISYEKMKGENNRGIREMGG
;
A
#
# COMPACT_ATOMS: atom_id res chain seq x y z
N MET A 1 -0.54 -14.00 21.63
CA MET A 1 -0.47 -13.92 20.15
C MET A 1 1.00 -13.97 19.80
N SER A 2 1.46 -15.03 19.14
CA SER A 2 2.87 -15.17 18.76
C SER A 2 3.12 -14.35 17.49
N LEU A 3 4.06 -13.41 17.53
CA LEU A 3 4.49 -12.68 16.35
C LEU A 3 5.34 -13.63 15.50
N ARG A 4 4.85 -14.01 14.32
CA ARG A 4 5.66 -14.72 13.33
C ARG A 4 6.38 -13.71 12.44
N GLU A 5 7.56 -14.09 12.01
CA GLU A 5 8.30 -13.43 10.94
C GLU A 5 8.03 -14.19 9.64
N LEU A 6 7.55 -13.47 8.62
CA LEU A 6 7.32 -14.01 7.28
C LEU A 6 8.07 -13.13 6.29
N ILE A 7 8.90 -13.75 5.46
CA ILE A 7 9.65 -13.09 4.39
C ILE A 7 9.20 -13.69 3.06
N ILE A 8 8.70 -12.83 2.18
CA ILE A 8 8.25 -13.20 0.83
C ILE A 8 9.26 -12.64 -0.16
N THR A 9 9.78 -13.49 -1.04
CA THR A 9 10.80 -13.12 -2.03
C THR A 9 10.25 -13.24 -3.45
N SER A 10 10.46 -12.21 -4.27
CA SER A 10 10.18 -12.26 -5.72
C SER A 10 11.38 -12.76 -6.51
N LYS A 11 11.15 -13.59 -7.52
CA LYS A 11 12.21 -14.08 -8.42
C LYS A 11 12.79 -12.97 -9.31
N LYS A 12 11.99 -11.96 -9.63
CA LYS A 12 12.38 -10.80 -10.46
C LYS A 12 11.74 -9.52 -9.89
N PRO A 13 12.43 -8.37 -9.99
CA PRO A 13 11.82 -7.08 -9.67
C PRO A 13 10.84 -6.67 -10.78
N GLY A 14 9.79 -5.94 -10.41
CA GLY A 14 8.86 -5.37 -11.38
C GLY A 14 7.45 -5.11 -10.84
N PRO A 15 6.64 -4.33 -11.58
CA PRO A 15 5.28 -3.93 -11.20
C PRO A 15 4.33 -5.12 -11.06
N GLU A 16 4.61 -6.26 -11.69
CA GLU A 16 3.86 -7.51 -11.56
C GLU A 16 3.79 -8.03 -10.11
N ASN A 17 4.72 -7.61 -9.25
CA ASN A 17 4.75 -8.00 -7.85
C ASN A 17 3.79 -7.17 -6.97
N THR A 18 3.24 -6.06 -7.48
CA THR A 18 2.49 -5.09 -6.67
C THR A 18 1.33 -5.74 -5.91
N GLU A 19 0.53 -6.57 -6.56
CA GLU A 19 -0.61 -7.25 -5.93
C GLU A 19 -0.16 -8.22 -4.82
N HIS A 20 0.94 -8.95 -5.06
CA HIS A 20 1.51 -9.86 -4.07
C HIS A 20 1.99 -9.11 -2.82
N VAL A 21 2.62 -7.94 -3.01
CA VAL A 21 3.05 -7.08 -1.90
C VAL A 21 1.84 -6.52 -1.14
N ILE A 22 0.79 -6.10 -1.83
CA ILE A 22 -0.45 -5.62 -1.17
C ILE A 22 -1.08 -6.73 -0.33
N ASN A 23 -1.19 -7.95 -0.84
CA ASN A 23 -1.72 -9.08 -0.08
C ASN A 23 -0.89 -9.38 1.17
N ALA A 24 0.44 -9.35 1.05
CA ALA A 24 1.33 -9.52 2.20
C ALA A 24 1.14 -8.42 3.25
N ILE A 25 0.90 -7.18 2.83
CA ILE A 25 0.58 -6.07 3.74
C ILE A 25 -0.73 -6.35 4.47
N LEU A 26 -1.79 -6.76 3.76
CA LEU A 26 -3.08 -7.07 4.37
C LEU A 26 -2.95 -8.15 5.46
N GLU A 27 -2.31 -9.27 5.13
CA GLU A 27 -2.06 -10.35 6.10
C GLU A 27 -1.28 -9.85 7.31
N ARG A 28 -0.24 -9.03 7.07
CA ARG A 28 0.59 -8.51 8.16
C ARG A 28 -0.18 -7.55 9.07
N THR A 29 -1.10 -6.76 8.51
CA THR A 29 -1.89 -5.79 9.28
C THR A 29 -2.96 -6.43 10.18
N GLU A 30 -3.36 -7.68 9.89
CA GLU A 30 -4.23 -8.45 10.80
C GLU A 30 -3.45 -8.95 12.04
N GLU A 31 -2.15 -9.22 11.89
CA GLU A 31 -1.30 -9.70 12.98
C GLU A 31 -0.71 -8.57 13.82
N VAL A 32 -0.43 -7.43 13.19
CA VAL A 32 0.25 -6.29 13.81
C VAL A 32 -0.57 -5.03 13.63
N LYS A 33 -0.96 -4.43 14.76
CA LYS A 33 -1.65 -3.15 14.76
C LYS A 33 -0.70 -2.04 14.32
N VAL A 34 -0.88 -1.56 13.10
CA VAL A 34 -0.24 -0.36 12.57
C VAL A 34 -1.31 0.66 12.19
N ASN A 35 -1.02 1.93 12.42
CA ASN A 35 -1.99 3.00 12.16
C ASN A 35 -1.76 3.68 10.80
N LYS A 36 -0.56 3.52 10.23
CA LYS A 36 -0.12 4.20 9.02
C LYS A 36 0.76 3.27 8.19
N ILE A 37 0.61 3.34 6.86
CA ILE A 37 1.51 2.73 5.89
C ILE A 37 2.03 3.82 4.97
N VAL A 38 3.34 3.87 4.76
CA VAL A 38 3.97 4.81 3.81
C VAL A 38 4.30 4.05 2.54
N VAL A 39 3.93 4.61 1.38
CA VAL A 39 4.17 3.99 0.08
C VAL A 39 4.75 5.00 -0.90
N ALA A 40 5.84 4.62 -1.59
CA ALA A 40 6.34 5.37 -2.72
C ALA A 40 5.46 5.06 -3.95
N SER A 41 4.87 6.08 -4.55
CA SER A 41 4.01 5.93 -5.73
C SER A 41 4.09 7.17 -6.61
N THR A 42 4.84 7.06 -7.70
CA THR A 42 5.11 8.16 -8.64
C THR A 42 3.82 8.72 -9.27
N SER A 43 3.07 7.86 -9.97
CA SER A 43 1.80 8.21 -10.61
C SER A 43 0.60 8.23 -9.65
N GLY A 44 0.76 7.61 -8.47
CA GLY A 44 -0.30 7.35 -7.50
C GLY A 44 -1.02 6.01 -7.67
N ASP A 45 -0.75 5.25 -8.74
CA ASP A 45 -1.50 4.01 -9.04
C ASP A 45 -1.38 2.96 -7.92
N THR A 46 -0.18 2.76 -7.38
CA THR A 46 0.08 1.84 -6.25
C THR A 46 -0.65 2.28 -4.98
N ALA A 47 -0.63 3.59 -4.69
CA ALA A 47 -1.29 4.13 -3.51
C ALA A 47 -2.82 3.98 -3.59
N VAL A 48 -3.42 4.21 -4.75
CA VAL A 48 -4.86 3.96 -4.98
C VAL A 48 -5.20 2.49 -4.73
N LYS A 49 -4.42 1.55 -5.28
CA LYS A 49 -4.64 0.10 -5.06
C LYS A 49 -4.56 -0.27 -3.59
N LEU A 50 -3.55 0.24 -2.88
CA LEU A 50 -3.37 -0.03 -1.46
C LEU A 50 -4.50 0.57 -0.60
N CYS A 51 -4.94 1.80 -0.89
CA CYS A 51 -6.09 2.41 -0.20
C CYS A 51 -7.36 1.56 -0.37
N LYS A 52 -7.63 1.09 -1.59
CA LYS A 52 -8.77 0.22 -1.89
C LYS A 52 -8.70 -1.09 -1.11
N ALA A 53 -7.55 -1.75 -1.11
CA ALA A 53 -7.34 -3.01 -0.40
C ALA A 53 -7.50 -2.88 1.13
N LEU A 54 -7.12 -1.74 1.68
CA LEU A 54 -7.24 -1.47 3.12
C LEU A 54 -8.63 -0.98 3.53
N GLU A 55 -9.49 -0.59 2.59
CA GLU A 55 -10.86 -0.12 2.84
C GLU A 55 -10.93 0.98 3.92
N GLY A 56 -9.93 1.87 3.95
CA GLY A 56 -9.85 2.95 4.94
C GLY A 56 -9.49 2.52 6.37
N ARG A 57 -9.22 1.24 6.63
CA ARG A 57 -8.85 0.72 7.96
C ARG A 57 -7.52 1.27 8.47
N ILE A 58 -6.59 1.57 7.57
CA ILE A 58 -5.24 2.07 7.87
C ILE A 58 -4.97 3.27 6.96
N LYS A 59 -4.38 4.33 7.52
CA LYS A 59 -4.03 5.53 6.75
C LYS A 59 -2.85 5.26 5.81
N VAL A 60 -3.05 5.49 4.52
CA VAL A 60 -2.00 5.35 3.50
C VAL A 60 -1.36 6.71 3.20
N ILE A 61 -0.07 6.86 3.46
CA ILE A 61 0.70 8.06 3.14
C ILE A 61 1.45 7.82 1.84
N ALA A 62 0.98 8.42 0.75
CA ALA A 62 1.58 8.28 -0.57
C ALA A 62 2.66 9.35 -0.79
N ILE A 63 3.87 8.93 -1.14
CA ILE A 63 5.02 9.80 -1.43
C ILE A 63 5.35 9.70 -2.92
N SER A 64 5.49 10.85 -3.59
CA SER A 64 5.97 10.95 -4.96
C SER A 64 7.04 12.02 -5.08
N TYR A 65 7.95 11.84 -6.03
CA TYR A 65 8.95 12.83 -6.41
C TYR A 65 8.42 13.80 -7.49
N GLU A 66 7.25 13.52 -8.07
CA GLU A 66 6.58 14.35 -9.05
C GLU A 66 5.08 14.49 -8.74
N LYS A 67 4.37 15.29 -9.54
CA LYS A 67 2.92 15.45 -9.38
C LYS A 67 2.22 14.17 -9.86
N MET A 68 1.53 13.49 -8.95
CA MET A 68 0.66 12.35 -9.29
C MET A 68 -0.45 12.74 -10.28
N LYS A 69 -1.00 11.76 -10.99
CA LYS A 69 -2.20 11.94 -11.81
C LYS A 69 -3.33 12.51 -10.95
N GLY A 70 -4.06 13.48 -11.49
CA GLY A 70 -5.10 14.22 -10.75
C GLY A 70 -6.18 13.31 -10.17
N GLU A 71 -6.64 12.33 -10.95
CA GLU A 71 -7.60 11.30 -10.53
C GLU A 71 -7.07 10.43 -9.37
N ASN A 72 -5.80 10.02 -9.41
CA ASN A 72 -5.20 9.21 -8.36
C ASN A 72 -5.04 9.99 -7.07
N ASN A 73 -4.48 11.20 -7.14
CA ASN A 73 -4.32 12.05 -5.96
C ASN A 73 -5.68 12.37 -5.30
N ARG A 74 -6.73 12.60 -6.11
CA ARG A 74 -8.09 12.78 -5.60
C ARG A 74 -8.61 11.51 -4.94
N GLY A 75 -8.51 10.37 -5.60
CA GLY A 75 -8.98 9.09 -5.07
C GLY A 75 -8.30 8.70 -3.76
N ILE A 76 -6.98 8.92 -3.64
CA ILE A 76 -6.23 8.69 -2.39
C ILE A 76 -6.81 9.55 -1.25
N ARG A 77 -7.01 10.85 -1.50
CA ARG A 77 -7.55 11.78 -0.50
C ARG A 77 -8.98 11.44 -0.07
N GLU A 78 -9.84 11.07 -1.02
CA GLU A 78 -11.22 10.66 -0.74
C GLU A 78 -11.27 9.39 0.13
N MET A 79 -10.28 8.52 0.01
CA MET A 79 -10.12 7.31 0.85
C MET A 79 -9.35 7.57 2.16
N GLY A 80 -9.04 8.83 2.49
CA GLY A 80 -8.39 9.21 3.75
C GLY A 80 -6.86 9.06 3.76
N GLY A 81 -6.24 8.86 2.60
CA GLY A 81 -4.79 8.86 2.43
C GLY A 81 -4.16 10.24 2.55
#